data_AF-A0A135RPQ0-F1
#
_entry.id   AF-A0A135RPQ0-F1
#
_cell.length_a   1.000
_cell.length_b   1.000
_cell.length_c   1.000
_cell.angle_alpha   90.00
_cell.angle_beta   90.00
_cell.angle_gamma   90.00
#
_symmetry.space_group_name_H-M   'P 1'
#
loop_
_entity.id
_entity.type
_entity.pdbx_description
1 polymer ?
#
loop_
_entity_poly.entity_id
_entity_poly.type
_entity_poly.pdbx_seq_one_letter_code
_entity_poly.pdbx_strand_id
1 'polypeptide(L)'
;MSNTIPDMAYQAVVPYCIWYPDVATEDTYRKLYRRYPEMRYHIGRACAVAGYGELYNELDLLPDVSIAEEARDNGKIDIFEHIMSQSVRYAVMNDYQRSVDLQNPRPGAYLNGDTAVRSSLELHRPLTVMGGPPERNPDLKKWPSHYFNIQEDSNISGCPSPGPRLSKLQGEYIALLHTPLPEDLPPINKDILILMAAWDGNIERYSRLRQPSTVPNEITAVVRGAYHHTPFARWLESCVDELFPRQYENRLIRQACHARFIMNDDLSRIDSEIDGETLPELFWWPHCPDSDTLRELAWRRPDLKHQVILACIAGDYQYLFLELFDGMKPAQEQWEAALHSYNEFYKETIEMRAKEEGLEFHKKSEWSKEYLRPTKELYRGNDELGLTKEIFNEPDQHCEDWHTWSMPEDNLFNFHMHFQMAKWQQSITATDEARQGVSMKAYRSLYSTKEDYERRLGPPP
;
A
#
# COMPACT_ATOMS: atom_id res chain seq x y z
N MET A 1 -30.49 -10.92 24.19
CA MET A 1 -30.89 -9.48 24.30
C MET A 1 -32.09 -9.31 25.26
N SER A 2 -32.21 -8.20 26.02
CA SER A 2 -33.18 -8.04 27.13
C SER A 2 -34.58 -7.49 26.73
N ASN A 3 -34.81 -7.15 25.46
CA ASN A 3 -36.06 -6.55 24.96
C ASN A 3 -36.53 -5.29 25.72
N THR A 4 -35.60 -4.56 26.32
CA THR A 4 -35.86 -3.32 27.08
C THR A 4 -35.24 -2.15 26.35
N ILE A 5 -36.01 -1.08 26.08
CA ILE A 5 -35.54 0.11 25.39
C ILE A 5 -35.12 1.17 26.43
N PRO A 6 -33.82 1.49 26.55
CA PRO A 6 -33.35 2.53 27.47
C PRO A 6 -33.75 3.93 26.99
N ASP A 7 -33.61 4.91 27.89
CA ASP A 7 -33.73 6.32 27.52
C ASP A 7 -32.40 6.81 26.94
N MET A 8 -32.45 7.35 25.72
CA MET A 8 -31.27 7.78 24.94
C MET A 8 -31.40 9.27 24.65
N ALA A 9 -31.21 10.08 25.70
CA ALA A 9 -31.43 11.53 25.64
C ALA A 9 -30.43 12.29 24.73
N TYR A 10 -29.29 11.68 24.40
CA TYR A 10 -28.22 12.30 23.61
C TYR A 10 -27.70 11.35 22.54
N GLN A 11 -27.23 11.89 21.42
CA GLN A 11 -26.70 11.08 20.32
C GLN A 11 -25.49 10.22 20.73
N ALA A 12 -24.70 10.67 21.69
CA ALA A 12 -23.53 9.93 22.19
C ALA A 12 -23.87 8.63 22.93
N VAL A 13 -25.13 8.42 23.31
CA VAL A 13 -25.59 7.18 23.97
C VAL A 13 -26.42 6.29 23.03
N VAL A 14 -26.55 6.67 21.75
CA VAL A 14 -27.24 5.86 20.75
C VAL A 14 -26.27 4.81 20.23
N PRO A 15 -26.55 3.50 20.46
CA PRO A 15 -25.65 2.46 20.06
C PRO A 15 -25.68 2.21 18.54
N TYR A 16 -24.51 1.97 17.96
CA TYR A 16 -24.40 1.70 16.51
C TYR A 16 -24.73 0.23 16.17
N CYS A 17 -24.31 -0.71 17.01
CA CYS A 17 -24.58 -2.14 16.83
C CYS A 17 -25.63 -2.62 17.83
N ILE A 18 -26.85 -2.93 17.37
CA ILE A 18 -28.01 -3.28 18.23
C ILE A 18 -28.55 -4.70 18.01
N TRP A 19 -27.80 -5.55 17.32
CA TRP A 19 -28.22 -6.89 16.90
C TRP A 19 -27.22 -8.00 17.26
N TYR A 20 -26.10 -7.63 17.89
CA TYR A 20 -25.07 -8.55 18.35
C TYR A 20 -24.95 -8.49 19.89
N PRO A 21 -24.70 -9.60 20.61
CA PRO A 21 -24.55 -10.99 20.11
C PRO A 21 -25.87 -11.66 19.72
N ASP A 22 -27.01 -11.16 20.21
CA ASP A 22 -28.35 -11.65 19.92
C ASP A 22 -29.24 -10.52 19.41
N VAL A 23 -30.29 -10.86 18.67
CA VAL A 23 -31.32 -9.91 18.21
C VAL A 23 -32.44 -9.71 19.24
N ALA A 24 -33.09 -8.54 19.21
CA ALA A 24 -34.34 -8.29 19.96
C ALA A 24 -35.53 -8.93 19.24
N THR A 25 -36.69 -8.97 19.90
CA THR A 25 -37.94 -9.32 19.23
C THR A 25 -38.37 -8.22 18.25
N GLU A 26 -39.10 -8.61 17.22
CA GLU A 26 -39.65 -7.72 16.20
C GLU A 26 -40.53 -6.60 16.80
N ASP A 27 -41.36 -6.91 17.80
CA ASP A 27 -42.17 -5.91 18.53
C ASP A 27 -41.30 -4.90 19.30
N THR A 28 -40.17 -5.34 19.85
CA THR A 28 -39.21 -4.42 20.51
C THR A 28 -38.64 -3.44 19.50
N TYR A 29 -38.26 -3.92 18.31
CA TYR A 29 -37.76 -3.05 17.26
C TYR A 29 -38.84 -2.10 16.71
N ARG A 30 -40.10 -2.52 16.59
CA ARG A 30 -41.22 -1.60 16.28
C ARG A 30 -41.39 -0.51 17.33
N LYS A 31 -41.30 -0.86 18.61
CA LYS A 31 -41.34 0.12 19.72
C LYS A 31 -40.13 1.06 19.68
N LEU A 32 -38.96 0.55 19.32
CA LEU A 32 -37.74 1.34 19.18
C LEU A 32 -37.90 2.36 18.05
N TYR A 33 -38.37 1.93 16.88
CA TYR A 33 -38.62 2.80 15.73
C TYR A 33 -39.62 3.93 16.06
N ARG A 34 -40.69 3.62 16.81
CA ARG A 34 -41.68 4.64 17.23
C ARG A 34 -41.09 5.68 18.19
N ARG A 35 -40.13 5.30 19.03
CA ARG A 35 -39.52 6.20 20.03
C ARG A 35 -38.33 6.97 19.45
N TYR A 36 -37.55 6.34 18.57
CA TYR A 36 -36.32 6.85 17.97
C TYR A 36 -36.31 6.55 16.46
N PRO A 37 -37.10 7.28 15.64
CA PRO A 37 -37.22 7.02 14.20
C PRO A 37 -35.90 7.10 13.44
N GLU A 38 -34.95 7.90 13.93
CA GLU A 38 -33.59 8.05 13.39
C GLU A 38 -32.78 6.74 13.41
N MET A 39 -33.12 5.79 14.30
CA MET A 39 -32.46 4.49 14.39
C MET A 39 -32.92 3.49 13.34
N ARG A 40 -33.80 3.87 12.40
CA ARG A 40 -34.39 2.96 11.41
C ARG A 40 -33.39 2.10 10.61
N TYR A 41 -32.19 2.61 10.30
CA TYR A 41 -31.16 1.81 9.61
C TYR A 41 -30.50 0.77 10.54
N HIS A 42 -30.31 1.10 11.82
CA HIS A 42 -29.82 0.17 12.84
C HIS A 42 -30.81 -0.99 13.00
N ILE A 43 -32.11 -0.66 13.00
CA ILE A 43 -33.20 -1.64 13.04
C ILE A 43 -33.25 -2.44 11.73
N GLY A 44 -33.08 -1.79 10.58
CA GLY A 44 -33.03 -2.45 9.28
C GLY A 44 -31.92 -3.50 9.20
N ARG A 45 -30.73 -3.17 9.70
CA ARG A 45 -29.61 -4.13 9.80
C ARG A 45 -29.90 -5.26 10.79
N ALA A 46 -30.56 -4.98 11.91
CA ALA A 46 -31.05 -6.04 12.81
C ALA A 46 -32.07 -6.97 12.13
N CYS A 47 -32.94 -6.42 11.26
CA CYS A 47 -33.87 -7.21 10.46
C CYS A 47 -33.14 -8.11 9.46
N ALA A 48 -32.06 -7.63 8.83
CA ALA A 48 -31.20 -8.41 7.96
C ALA A 48 -30.52 -9.60 8.68
N VAL A 49 -30.26 -9.47 9.98
CA VAL A 49 -29.75 -10.58 10.80
C VAL A 49 -30.88 -11.53 11.22
N ALA A 50 -31.99 -11.00 11.71
CA ALA A 50 -33.09 -11.79 12.28
C ALA A 50 -34.01 -12.44 11.22
N GLY A 51 -34.05 -11.89 10.01
CA GLY A 51 -35.03 -12.25 8.97
C GLY A 51 -36.40 -11.59 9.15
N TYR A 52 -36.47 -10.41 9.78
CA TYR A 52 -37.73 -9.68 9.99
C TYR A 52 -38.13 -8.88 8.74
N GLY A 53 -38.49 -9.57 7.66
CA GLY A 53 -38.81 -8.97 6.36
C GLY A 53 -40.00 -8.00 6.38
N GLU A 54 -41.07 -8.32 7.12
CA GLU A 54 -42.24 -7.43 7.25
C GLU A 54 -41.86 -6.11 7.92
N LEU A 55 -41.17 -6.17 9.06
CA LEU A 55 -40.65 -4.99 9.73
C LEU A 55 -39.66 -4.21 8.86
N TYR A 56 -38.77 -4.89 8.13
CA TYR A 56 -37.85 -4.23 7.22
C TYR A 56 -38.59 -3.34 6.20
N ASN A 57 -39.66 -3.87 5.61
CA ASN A 57 -40.50 -3.12 4.67
C ASN A 57 -41.25 -1.95 5.33
N GLU A 58 -41.63 -2.06 6.60
CA GLU A 58 -42.28 -0.98 7.37
C GLU A 58 -41.35 0.23 7.60
N LEU A 59 -40.03 0.04 7.61
CA LEU A 59 -39.06 1.09 7.94
C LEU A 59 -38.81 2.11 6.82
N ASP A 60 -39.26 1.80 5.59
CA ASP A 60 -39.12 2.64 4.39
C ASP A 60 -37.68 3.16 4.21
N LEU A 61 -36.74 2.22 4.15
CA LEU A 61 -35.31 2.50 4.02
C LEU A 61 -34.92 2.65 2.55
N LEU A 62 -33.91 3.47 2.29
CA LEU A 62 -33.21 3.38 1.01
C LEU A 62 -32.48 2.03 0.94
N PRO A 63 -32.32 1.44 -0.25
CA PRO A 63 -31.64 0.17 -0.45
C PRO A 63 -30.14 0.28 -0.13
N ASP A 64 -29.82 0.11 1.15
CA ASP A 64 -28.47 0.27 1.70
C ASP A 64 -27.61 -1.00 1.49
N VAL A 65 -26.40 -0.82 0.96
CA VAL A 65 -25.49 -1.93 0.64
C VAL A 65 -24.98 -2.65 1.88
N SER A 66 -24.83 -1.97 3.02
CA SER A 66 -24.36 -2.60 4.26
C SER A 66 -25.41 -3.53 4.84
N ILE A 67 -26.69 -3.15 4.75
CA ILE A 67 -27.81 -4.06 5.08
C ILE A 67 -27.85 -5.26 4.13
N ALA A 68 -27.58 -5.08 2.84
CA ALA A 68 -27.51 -6.19 1.89
C ALA A 68 -26.35 -7.15 2.21
N GLU A 69 -25.15 -6.63 2.51
CA GLU A 69 -24.01 -7.46 2.90
C GLU A 69 -24.32 -8.26 4.17
N GLU A 70 -24.96 -7.65 5.17
CA GLU A 70 -25.41 -8.32 6.40
C GLU A 70 -26.47 -9.40 6.13
N ALA A 71 -27.46 -9.12 5.28
CA ALA A 71 -28.51 -10.07 4.92
C ALA A 71 -27.92 -11.30 4.21
N ARG A 72 -26.96 -11.08 3.30
CA ARG A 72 -26.23 -12.14 2.59
C ARG A 72 -25.44 -13.01 3.57
N ASP A 73 -24.73 -12.40 4.51
CA ASP A 73 -23.95 -13.12 5.55
C ASP A 73 -24.83 -14.04 6.41
N ASN A 74 -26.04 -13.58 6.76
CA ASN A 74 -26.98 -14.31 7.61
C ASN A 74 -27.95 -15.22 6.82
N GLY A 75 -27.77 -15.36 5.50
CA GLY A 75 -28.62 -16.17 4.63
C GLY A 75 -30.07 -15.68 4.51
N LYS A 76 -30.32 -14.39 4.75
CA LYS A 76 -31.66 -13.76 4.65
C LYS A 76 -31.88 -13.23 3.25
N ILE A 77 -32.05 -14.16 2.31
CA ILE A 77 -32.06 -13.89 0.86
C ILE A 77 -33.20 -12.94 0.46
N ASP A 78 -34.36 -13.00 1.11
CA ASP A 78 -35.50 -12.12 0.76
C ASP A 78 -35.15 -10.63 0.90
N ILE A 79 -34.48 -10.22 1.99
CA ILE A 79 -34.04 -8.84 2.21
C ILE A 79 -32.90 -8.49 1.26
N PHE A 80 -31.96 -9.42 1.06
CA PHE A 80 -30.85 -9.24 0.13
C PHE A 80 -31.35 -8.98 -1.30
N GLU A 81 -32.20 -9.86 -1.85
CA GLU A 81 -32.76 -9.72 -3.21
C GLU A 81 -33.64 -8.48 -3.35
N HIS A 82 -34.40 -8.13 -2.30
CA HIS A 82 -35.17 -6.89 -2.30
C HIS A 82 -34.29 -5.66 -2.51
N ILE A 83 -33.15 -5.57 -1.81
CA ILE A 83 -32.19 -4.46 -1.96
C ILE A 83 -31.47 -4.54 -3.32
N MET A 84 -31.01 -5.73 -3.70
CA MET A 84 -30.20 -5.94 -4.90
C MET A 84 -30.98 -5.78 -6.22
N SER A 85 -32.30 -5.95 -6.19
CA SER A 85 -33.17 -5.72 -7.35
C SER A 85 -33.48 -4.23 -7.61
N GLN A 86 -33.10 -3.33 -6.68
CA GLN A 86 -33.31 -1.90 -6.86
C GLN A 86 -32.34 -1.33 -7.91
N SER A 87 -32.86 -0.40 -8.73
CA SER A 87 -32.07 0.25 -9.79
C SER A 87 -30.94 1.14 -9.26
N VAL A 88 -31.10 1.68 -8.05
CA VAL A 88 -30.11 2.51 -7.38
C VAL A 88 -29.97 2.01 -5.95
N ARG A 89 -28.74 1.76 -5.52
CA ARG A 89 -28.36 1.36 -4.16
C ARG A 89 -27.54 2.46 -3.49
N TYR A 90 -27.59 2.52 -2.17
CA TYR A 90 -27.03 3.61 -1.39
C TYR A 90 -26.00 3.11 -0.37
N ALA A 91 -25.02 3.96 -0.06
CA ALA A 91 -24.17 3.80 1.12
C ALA A 91 -24.65 4.83 2.16
N VAL A 92 -25.57 4.39 3.02
CA VAL A 92 -26.15 5.19 4.11
C VAL A 92 -25.41 4.90 5.42
N MET A 93 -25.13 3.63 5.70
CA MET A 93 -24.35 3.20 6.87
C MET A 93 -22.85 3.18 6.58
N ASN A 94 -22.03 3.67 7.52
CA ASN A 94 -20.57 3.64 7.44
C ASN A 94 -19.97 3.02 8.72
N ASP A 95 -19.54 1.76 8.61
CA ASP A 95 -19.00 0.99 9.72
C ASP A 95 -17.63 1.47 10.21
N TYR A 96 -16.83 2.09 9.34
CA TYR A 96 -15.54 2.67 9.74
C TYR A 96 -15.71 3.83 10.72
N GLN A 97 -16.76 4.63 10.52
CA GLN A 97 -17.06 5.79 11.34
C GLN A 97 -18.16 5.54 12.37
N ARG A 98 -18.82 4.36 12.31
CA ARG A 98 -20.03 4.04 13.09
C ARG A 98 -21.09 5.13 12.96
N SER A 99 -21.41 5.50 11.72
CA SER A 99 -22.34 6.60 11.41
C SER A 99 -23.39 6.21 10.39
N VAL A 100 -24.49 6.97 10.36
CA VAL A 100 -25.60 6.84 9.41
C VAL A 100 -25.87 8.21 8.82
N ASP A 101 -25.68 8.39 7.51
CA ASP A 101 -25.94 9.65 6.80
C ASP A 101 -27.35 9.66 6.19
N LEU A 102 -28.29 10.25 6.92
CA LEU A 102 -29.67 10.41 6.48
C LEU A 102 -29.89 11.62 5.56
N GLN A 103 -28.94 12.55 5.49
CA GLN A 103 -29.11 13.82 4.79
C GLN A 103 -28.58 13.73 3.36
N ASN A 104 -27.40 13.16 3.16
CA ASN A 104 -26.73 13.07 1.88
C ASN A 104 -26.24 11.64 1.58
N PRO A 105 -27.13 10.64 1.58
CA PRO A 105 -26.74 9.26 1.31
C PRO A 105 -26.14 9.14 -0.09
N ARG A 106 -25.01 8.44 -0.22
CA ARG A 106 -24.30 8.31 -1.51
C ARG A 106 -25.00 7.29 -2.41
N PRO A 107 -25.56 7.69 -3.57
CA PRO A 107 -26.17 6.75 -4.53
C PRO A 107 -25.10 6.01 -5.35
N GLY A 108 -25.51 4.93 -6.02
CA GLY A 108 -24.63 4.15 -6.89
C GLY A 108 -23.61 3.30 -6.13
N ALA A 109 -23.95 2.90 -4.90
CA ALA A 109 -23.10 2.04 -4.09
C ALA A 109 -23.21 0.58 -4.53
N TYR A 110 -22.10 -0.14 -4.42
CA TYR A 110 -22.01 -1.58 -4.71
C TYR A 110 -21.55 -2.34 -3.47
N LEU A 111 -21.74 -3.67 -3.47
CA LEU A 111 -21.15 -4.54 -2.45
C LEU A 111 -19.63 -4.48 -2.59
N ASN A 112 -18.92 -4.10 -1.53
CA ASN A 112 -17.47 -3.85 -1.58
C ASN A 112 -16.71 -4.46 -0.39
N GLY A 113 -17.39 -5.20 0.49
CA GLY A 113 -16.79 -5.77 1.70
C GLY A 113 -16.36 -4.68 2.69
N ASP A 114 -17.12 -3.59 2.77
CA ASP A 114 -16.90 -2.46 3.69
C ASP A 114 -17.80 -2.56 4.95
N THR A 115 -18.48 -3.69 5.13
CA THR A 115 -19.42 -3.94 6.22
C THR A 115 -18.87 -4.95 7.24
N ALA A 116 -18.94 -4.57 8.52
CA ALA A 116 -18.67 -5.44 9.66
C ALA A 116 -19.82 -6.42 9.90
N VAL A 117 -19.99 -7.42 9.03
CA VAL A 117 -21.09 -8.39 9.10
C VAL A 117 -20.99 -9.28 10.34
N ARG A 118 -22.10 -9.90 10.77
CA ARG A 118 -22.18 -10.72 11.98
C ARG A 118 -21.06 -11.76 12.10
N SER A 119 -20.77 -12.51 11.04
CA SER A 119 -19.70 -13.52 11.05
C SER A 119 -18.31 -12.93 11.37
N SER A 120 -18.06 -11.68 10.99
CA SER A 120 -16.81 -10.96 11.30
C SER A 120 -16.70 -10.56 12.78
N LEU A 121 -17.84 -10.42 13.48
CA LEU A 121 -17.93 -9.99 14.88
C LEU A 121 -17.65 -11.11 15.89
N GLU A 122 -17.74 -12.38 15.46
CA GLU A 122 -17.47 -13.56 16.30
C GLU A 122 -15.95 -13.78 16.54
N LEU A 123 -15.09 -13.05 15.84
CA LEU A 123 -13.63 -13.15 15.93
C LEU A 123 -13.10 -12.38 17.15
N HIS A 124 -13.07 -13.01 18.33
CA HIS A 124 -12.74 -12.31 19.59
C HIS A 124 -11.25 -12.07 19.93
N ARG A 125 -10.98 -11.02 20.71
CA ARG A 125 -9.67 -10.78 21.35
C ARG A 125 -9.46 -11.74 22.54
N PRO A 126 -8.32 -12.44 22.63
CA PRO A 126 -7.92 -13.16 23.84
C PRO A 126 -7.75 -12.24 25.06
N LEU A 127 -8.31 -12.61 26.21
CA LEU A 127 -8.12 -11.91 27.50
C LEU A 127 -6.72 -12.12 28.13
N THR A 128 -5.87 -12.99 27.59
CA THR A 128 -4.47 -13.17 28.04
C THR A 128 -3.69 -11.90 27.72
N VAL A 129 -3.19 -11.06 28.64
CA VAL A 129 -2.66 -11.29 30.00
C VAL A 129 -2.89 -10.03 30.86
N MET A 130 -3.87 -10.07 31.78
CA MET A 130 -4.01 -9.10 32.91
C MET A 130 -3.26 -9.59 34.17
N GLY A 131 -2.15 -10.32 34.02
CA GLY A 131 -1.48 -11.04 35.12
C GLY A 131 0.04 -10.92 35.19
N GLY A 132 0.67 -10.01 34.46
CA GLY A 132 2.11 -9.76 34.52
C GLY A 132 2.42 -8.32 34.93
N PRO A 133 3.55 -8.05 35.62
CA PRO A 133 3.94 -6.69 35.97
C PRO A 133 4.01 -5.80 34.70
N PRO A 134 3.53 -4.55 34.78
CA PRO A 134 3.20 -3.70 33.62
C PRO A 134 4.39 -3.32 32.72
N GLU A 135 5.61 -3.70 33.06
CA GLU A 135 6.84 -3.29 32.37
C GLU A 135 7.35 -4.29 31.32
N ARG A 136 6.75 -5.48 31.18
CA ARG A 136 7.30 -6.55 30.31
C ARG A 136 6.33 -7.23 29.33
N ASN A 137 5.16 -6.65 29.07
CA ASN A 137 4.21 -7.24 28.11
C ASN A 137 4.02 -6.38 26.86
N PRO A 138 4.95 -6.45 25.87
CA PRO A 138 4.85 -5.69 24.61
C PRO A 138 3.68 -6.14 23.71
N ASP A 139 3.07 -7.30 23.99
CA ASP A 139 2.02 -7.89 23.14
C ASP A 139 0.63 -7.28 23.33
N LEU A 140 0.43 -6.45 24.35
CA LEU A 140 -0.79 -5.63 24.49
C LEU A 140 -0.96 -4.62 23.34
N LYS A 141 0.10 -4.33 22.57
CA LYS A 141 0.11 -3.36 21.46
C LYS A 141 -0.07 -3.98 20.06
N LYS A 142 -0.11 -5.31 19.91
CA LYS A 142 0.01 -5.99 18.60
C LYS A 142 -1.20 -6.80 18.15
N TRP A 143 -2.42 -6.47 18.62
CA TRP A 143 -3.58 -6.80 17.79
C TRP A 143 -3.68 -5.69 16.75
N PRO A 144 -3.58 -6.00 15.44
CA PRO A 144 -3.56 -4.93 14.47
C PRO A 144 -4.92 -4.21 14.56
N SER A 145 -4.92 -2.88 14.47
CA SER A 145 -6.13 -2.04 14.54
C SER A 145 -7.04 -2.21 13.29
N HIS A 146 -6.93 -3.36 12.63
CA HIS A 146 -7.25 -3.63 11.24
C HIS A 146 -8.57 -4.39 11.03
N TYR A 147 -9.26 -4.82 12.09
CA TYR A 147 -10.45 -5.64 11.92
C TYR A 147 -11.70 -4.90 12.38
N PHE A 148 -12.58 -4.66 11.41
CA PHE A 148 -13.93 -4.14 11.52
C PHE A 148 -14.55 -4.41 12.89
N ASN A 149 -14.51 -3.41 13.77
CA ASN A 149 -15.14 -3.54 15.07
C ASN A 149 -16.14 -2.42 15.30
N ILE A 150 -17.39 -2.77 15.05
CA ILE A 150 -18.56 -1.96 15.38
C ILE A 150 -19.08 -2.26 16.80
N GLN A 151 -18.49 -3.24 17.51
CA GLN A 151 -18.77 -3.46 18.93
C GLN A 151 -18.12 -2.34 19.76
N GLU A 152 -18.91 -1.72 20.62
CA GLU A 152 -18.48 -0.58 21.43
C GLU A 152 -17.47 -0.96 22.53
N ASP A 153 -17.41 -2.24 22.89
CA ASP A 153 -16.53 -2.81 23.93
C ASP A 153 -15.14 -3.22 23.42
N SER A 154 -14.82 -2.91 22.16
CA SER A 154 -13.55 -3.28 21.51
C SER A 154 -13.30 -4.80 21.41
N ASN A 155 -14.37 -5.61 21.38
CA ASN A 155 -14.31 -7.06 21.12
C ASN A 155 -13.45 -7.82 22.16
N ILE A 156 -13.59 -7.42 23.42
CA ILE A 156 -12.91 -8.04 24.56
C ILE A 156 -13.66 -9.32 24.93
N SER A 157 -13.02 -10.48 24.83
CA SER A 157 -13.61 -11.76 25.27
C SER A 157 -12.71 -12.52 26.24
N GLY A 158 -13.34 -13.22 27.19
CA GLY A 158 -12.67 -14.13 28.13
C GLY A 158 -12.01 -15.34 27.46
N CYS A 159 -12.39 -15.63 26.21
CA CYS A 159 -11.89 -16.76 25.44
C CYS A 159 -10.97 -16.29 24.31
N PRO A 160 -9.73 -16.80 24.21
CA PRO A 160 -8.88 -16.59 23.05
C PRO A 160 -9.54 -17.13 21.78
N SER A 161 -10.01 -16.26 20.89
CA SER A 161 -10.12 -16.65 19.48
C SER A 161 -8.74 -16.52 18.85
N PRO A 162 -8.35 -17.42 17.92
CA PRO A 162 -7.20 -17.18 17.08
C PRO A 162 -7.44 -15.83 16.40
N GLY A 163 -6.52 -14.87 16.58
CA GLY A 163 -6.63 -13.58 15.89
C GLY A 163 -6.77 -13.78 14.39
N PRO A 164 -7.21 -12.76 13.63
CA PRO A 164 -7.48 -12.88 12.20
C PRO A 164 -6.28 -13.53 11.52
N ARG A 165 -6.41 -14.84 11.25
CA ARG A 165 -5.40 -15.59 10.52
C ARG A 165 -5.38 -14.96 9.14
N LEU A 166 -4.19 -14.71 8.60
CA LEU A 166 -3.98 -14.27 7.21
C LEU A 166 -5.02 -14.96 6.33
N SER A 167 -6.01 -14.18 5.90
CA SER A 167 -7.25 -14.76 5.36
C SER A 167 -6.92 -15.36 4.01
N LYS A 168 -7.10 -16.68 3.88
CA LYS A 168 -6.87 -17.37 2.62
C LYS A 168 -7.99 -17.00 1.65
N LEU A 169 -7.65 -16.48 0.49
CA LEU A 169 -8.59 -16.32 -0.61
C LEU A 169 -9.02 -17.72 -1.07
N GLN A 170 -10.33 -17.99 -1.08
CA GLN A 170 -10.83 -19.28 -1.54
C GLN A 170 -10.56 -19.45 -3.04
N GLY A 171 -10.33 -20.70 -3.47
CA GLY A 171 -9.92 -21.02 -4.84
C GLY A 171 -10.85 -20.48 -5.92
N GLU A 172 -12.16 -20.47 -5.65
CA GLU A 172 -13.20 -19.92 -6.54
C GLU A 172 -13.07 -18.41 -6.81
N TYR A 173 -12.39 -17.67 -5.93
CA TYR A 173 -12.22 -16.22 -6.05
C TYR A 173 -10.83 -15.82 -6.56
N ILE A 174 -9.94 -16.77 -6.89
CA ILE A 174 -8.59 -16.49 -7.43
C ILE A 174 -8.66 -15.63 -8.70
N ALA A 175 -9.71 -15.80 -9.51
CA ALA A 175 -9.92 -15.01 -10.72
C ALA A 175 -9.90 -13.49 -10.44
N LEU A 176 -10.41 -13.06 -9.27
CA LEU A 176 -10.46 -11.66 -8.87
C LEU A 176 -9.08 -11.00 -8.81
N LEU A 177 -7.99 -11.77 -8.71
CA LEU A 177 -6.62 -11.24 -8.67
C LEU A 177 -6.17 -10.67 -10.02
N HIS A 178 -6.71 -11.17 -11.14
CA HIS A 178 -6.23 -10.81 -12.48
C HIS A 178 -7.33 -10.40 -13.47
N THR A 179 -8.62 -10.58 -13.13
CA THR A 179 -9.73 -10.04 -13.91
C THR A 179 -10.18 -8.67 -13.38
N PRO A 180 -10.90 -7.87 -14.19
CA PRO A 180 -11.60 -6.69 -13.68
C PRO A 180 -12.49 -7.05 -12.49
N LEU A 181 -12.48 -6.21 -11.44
CA LEU A 181 -13.33 -6.43 -10.28
C LEU A 181 -14.80 -6.28 -10.68
N PRO A 182 -15.69 -7.23 -10.31
CA PRO A 182 -17.12 -7.05 -10.53
C PRO A 182 -17.60 -5.81 -9.77
N GLU A 183 -18.69 -5.19 -10.20
CA GLU A 183 -19.29 -4.07 -9.46
C GLU A 183 -19.62 -4.49 -8.03
N ASP A 184 -20.31 -5.63 -7.87
CA ASP A 184 -20.60 -6.23 -6.58
C ASP A 184 -19.59 -7.32 -6.23
N LEU A 185 -18.79 -7.08 -5.18
CA LEU A 185 -17.85 -8.07 -4.68
C LEU A 185 -18.59 -9.25 -4.01
N PRO A 186 -18.08 -10.49 -4.20
CA PRO A 186 -18.54 -11.64 -3.43
C PRO A 186 -18.22 -11.47 -1.93
N PRO A 187 -18.84 -12.26 -1.04
CA PRO A 187 -18.61 -12.19 0.41
C PRO A 187 -17.25 -12.79 0.77
N ILE A 188 -16.18 -12.04 0.52
CA ILE A 188 -14.80 -12.46 0.76
C ILE A 188 -14.07 -11.48 1.68
N ASN A 189 -13.03 -11.96 2.36
CA ASN A 189 -12.03 -11.05 2.91
C ASN A 189 -11.19 -10.49 1.74
N LYS A 190 -11.29 -9.18 1.51
CA LYS A 190 -10.59 -8.48 0.43
C LYS A 190 -9.15 -8.05 0.77
N ASP A 191 -8.60 -8.37 1.94
CA ASP A 191 -7.24 -7.98 2.35
C ASP A 191 -6.19 -8.36 1.29
N ILE A 192 -6.26 -9.59 0.76
CA ILE A 192 -5.35 -10.03 -0.33
C ILE A 192 -5.54 -9.20 -1.59
N LEU A 193 -6.78 -8.80 -1.92
CA LEU A 193 -7.04 -7.96 -3.09
C LEU A 193 -6.45 -6.55 -2.90
N ILE A 194 -6.50 -6.00 -1.69
CA ILE A 194 -5.86 -4.71 -1.33
C ILE A 194 -4.35 -4.83 -1.53
N LEU A 195 -3.74 -5.87 -0.94
CA LEU A 195 -2.29 -6.09 -1.03
C LEU A 195 -1.83 -6.25 -2.47
N MET A 196 -2.52 -7.05 -3.28
CA MET A 196 -2.15 -7.26 -4.69
C MET A 196 -2.36 -5.99 -5.52
N ALA A 197 -3.43 -5.23 -5.29
CA ALA A 197 -3.65 -3.97 -5.99
C ALA A 197 -2.56 -2.93 -5.65
N ALA A 198 -2.17 -2.82 -4.38
CA ALA A 198 -1.07 -1.97 -3.94
C ALA A 198 0.27 -2.43 -4.53
N TRP A 199 0.54 -3.74 -4.47
CA TRP A 199 1.73 -4.36 -5.00
C TRP A 199 1.92 -4.01 -6.47
N ASP A 200 0.91 -4.27 -7.31
CA ASP A 200 0.94 -4.04 -8.75
C ASP A 200 0.80 -2.56 -9.15
N GLY A 201 0.71 -1.65 -8.16
CA GLY A 201 0.52 -0.22 -8.42
C GLY A 201 -0.74 0.09 -9.23
N ASN A 202 -1.81 -0.69 -9.04
CA ASN A 202 -3.05 -0.52 -9.77
C ASN A 202 -3.94 0.51 -9.06
N ILE A 203 -3.93 1.76 -9.55
CA ILE A 203 -4.66 2.90 -8.96
C ILE A 203 -6.15 2.59 -8.81
N GLU A 204 -6.81 2.11 -9.86
CA GLU A 204 -8.25 1.86 -9.88
C GLU A 204 -8.66 0.79 -8.87
N ARG A 205 -7.93 -0.33 -8.82
CA ARG A 205 -8.21 -1.40 -7.87
C ARG A 205 -7.88 -0.98 -6.45
N TYR A 206 -6.74 -0.34 -6.25
CA TYR A 206 -6.29 0.03 -4.90
C TYR A 206 -7.19 1.11 -4.30
N SER A 207 -7.52 2.17 -5.06
CA SER A 207 -8.42 3.23 -4.61
C SER A 207 -9.82 2.72 -4.25
N ARG A 208 -10.34 1.73 -4.99
CA ARG A 208 -11.63 1.09 -4.71
C ARG A 208 -11.60 0.17 -3.49
N LEU A 209 -10.54 -0.62 -3.32
CA LEU A 209 -10.48 -1.70 -2.32
C LEU A 209 -9.96 -1.23 -0.96
N ARG A 210 -9.07 -0.23 -0.95
CA ARG A 210 -8.37 0.23 0.25
C ARG A 210 -9.35 0.66 1.33
N GLN A 211 -8.91 0.49 2.57
CA GLN A 211 -9.69 0.84 3.75
C GLN A 211 -9.06 2.06 4.44
N PRO A 212 -9.79 2.75 5.34
CA PRO A 212 -9.23 3.85 6.13
C PRO A 212 -8.05 3.42 7.02
N SER A 213 -8.09 2.18 7.51
CA SER A 213 -7.00 1.57 8.29
C SER A 213 -6.26 0.57 7.42
N THR A 214 -4.93 0.59 7.48
CA THR A 214 -4.10 -0.31 6.69
C THR A 214 -4.21 -1.76 7.18
N VAL A 215 -4.23 -2.69 6.23
CA VAL A 215 -4.08 -4.12 6.53
C VAL A 215 -2.59 -4.47 6.73
N PRO A 216 -2.27 -5.59 7.42
CA PRO A 216 -0.88 -6.04 7.57
C PRO A 216 -0.17 -6.15 6.20
N ASN A 217 1.07 -5.68 6.13
CA ASN A 217 1.91 -5.61 4.92
C ASN A 217 1.44 -4.63 3.81
N GLU A 218 0.36 -3.88 4.00
CA GLU A 218 -0.12 -2.93 2.99
C GLU A 218 0.91 -1.86 2.66
N ILE A 219 1.56 -1.26 3.68
CA ILE A 219 2.59 -0.23 3.48
C ILE A 219 3.74 -0.76 2.63
N THR A 220 4.20 -1.99 2.89
CA THR A 220 5.27 -2.62 2.09
C THR A 220 4.84 -2.81 0.64
N ALA A 221 3.60 -3.25 0.41
CA ALA A 221 3.05 -3.41 -0.93
C ALA A 221 2.89 -2.07 -1.67
N VAL A 222 2.43 -1.03 -0.97
CA VAL A 222 2.32 0.35 -1.51
C VAL A 222 3.68 0.91 -1.88
N VAL A 223 4.68 0.74 -1.00
CA VAL A 223 6.07 1.14 -1.27
C VAL A 223 6.59 0.43 -2.52
N ARG A 224 6.41 -0.89 -2.63
CA ARG A 224 6.77 -1.63 -3.85
C ARG A 224 6.04 -1.05 -5.07
N GLY A 225 4.73 -0.90 -5.00
CA GLY A 225 3.94 -0.33 -6.09
C GLY A 225 4.49 1.00 -6.59
N ALA A 226 4.83 1.90 -5.66
CA ALA A 226 5.43 3.20 -5.98
C ALA A 226 6.81 3.07 -6.65
N TYR A 227 7.67 2.17 -6.17
CA TYR A 227 8.98 1.90 -6.79
C TYR A 227 8.88 1.38 -8.24
N HIS A 228 7.85 0.59 -8.56
CA HIS A 228 7.73 -0.08 -9.86
C HIS A 228 6.83 0.64 -10.87
N HIS A 229 5.85 1.43 -10.41
CA HIS A 229 4.80 1.96 -11.28
C HIS A 229 4.72 3.49 -11.19
N THR A 230 5.22 4.18 -12.23
CA THR A 230 5.28 5.65 -12.29
C THR A 230 3.93 6.34 -12.07
N PRO A 231 2.81 5.94 -12.71
CA PRO A 231 1.52 6.60 -12.48
C PRO A 231 1.05 6.44 -11.03
N PHE A 232 1.29 5.29 -10.41
CA PHE A 232 0.92 5.01 -9.04
C PHE A 232 1.69 5.88 -8.05
N ALA A 233 3.02 6.03 -8.23
CA ALA A 233 3.84 6.94 -7.44
C ALA A 233 3.36 8.39 -7.55
N ARG A 234 3.02 8.85 -8.76
CA ARG A 234 2.50 10.20 -8.99
C ARG A 234 1.12 10.42 -8.36
N TRP A 235 0.23 9.42 -8.44
CA TRP A 235 -1.07 9.48 -7.77
C TRP A 235 -0.92 9.51 -6.24
N LEU A 236 -0.08 8.64 -5.67
CA LEU A 236 0.20 8.62 -4.24
C LEU A 236 0.72 9.97 -3.74
N GLU A 237 1.68 10.58 -4.43
CA GLU A 237 2.21 11.89 -4.04
C GLU A 237 1.13 12.99 -3.97
N SER A 238 0.06 12.90 -4.78
CA SER A 238 -1.07 13.84 -4.72
C SER A 238 -2.03 13.64 -3.53
N CYS A 239 -2.01 12.48 -2.87
CA CYS A 239 -2.99 12.13 -1.84
C CYS A 239 -2.41 11.43 -0.60
N VAL A 240 -1.08 11.32 -0.47
CA VAL A 240 -0.41 10.54 0.58
C VAL A 240 -0.78 11.02 1.99
N ASP A 241 -1.00 12.33 2.18
CA ASP A 241 -1.36 12.89 3.49
C ASP A 241 -2.79 12.50 3.91
N GLU A 242 -3.69 12.35 2.94
CA GLU A 242 -5.07 11.89 3.16
C GLU A 242 -5.12 10.38 3.37
N LEU A 243 -4.37 9.62 2.56
CA LEU A 243 -4.40 8.15 2.60
C LEU A 243 -3.61 7.58 3.78
N PHE A 244 -2.51 8.24 4.16
CA PHE A 244 -1.57 7.79 5.19
C PHE A 244 -1.20 8.97 6.10
N PRO A 245 -2.07 9.37 7.04
CA PRO A 245 -1.83 10.50 7.93
C PRO A 245 -0.74 10.22 8.98
N ARG A 246 -0.32 8.95 9.14
CA ARG A 246 0.73 8.56 10.08
C ARG A 246 2.09 8.94 9.51
N GLN A 247 2.81 9.81 10.22
CA GLN A 247 4.10 10.37 9.79
C GLN A 247 5.11 9.31 9.31
N TYR A 248 5.26 8.19 10.03
CA TYR A 248 6.21 7.14 9.66
C TYR A 248 5.86 6.46 8.32
N GLU A 249 4.60 6.08 8.13
CA GLU A 249 4.11 5.41 6.91
C GLU A 249 4.19 6.38 5.72
N ASN A 250 3.75 7.62 5.94
CA ASN A 250 3.82 8.72 4.97
C ASN A 250 5.27 8.93 4.48
N ARG A 251 6.23 9.02 5.41
CA ARG A 251 7.66 9.19 5.10
C ARG A 251 8.19 8.07 4.20
N LEU A 252 7.90 6.80 4.50
CA LEU A 252 8.35 5.67 3.67
C LEU A 252 7.77 5.71 2.26
N ILE A 253 6.50 6.11 2.12
CA ILE A 253 5.84 6.22 0.81
C ILE A 253 6.42 7.39 0.01
N ARG A 254 6.70 8.53 0.66
CA ARG A 254 7.37 9.68 0.01
C ARG A 254 8.77 9.31 -0.47
N GLN A 255 9.56 8.60 0.33
CA GLN A 255 10.85 8.06 -0.09
C GLN A 255 10.70 7.21 -1.36
N ALA A 256 9.71 6.32 -1.41
CA ALA A 256 9.45 5.49 -2.58
C ALA A 256 9.05 6.30 -3.83
N CYS A 257 8.23 7.32 -3.66
CA CYS A 257 7.82 8.22 -4.75
C CYS A 257 9.02 9.01 -5.29
N HIS A 258 9.81 9.63 -4.40
CA HIS A 258 11.03 10.35 -4.78
C HIS A 258 12.04 9.42 -5.47
N ALA A 259 12.22 8.19 -4.99
CA ALA A 259 13.06 7.21 -5.65
C ALA A 259 12.59 6.97 -7.09
N ARG A 260 11.29 6.71 -7.28
CA ARG A 260 10.72 6.49 -8.61
C ARG A 260 10.91 7.69 -9.53
N PHE A 261 10.81 8.91 -9.02
CA PHE A 261 10.99 10.14 -9.80
C PHE A 261 12.45 10.29 -10.24
N ILE A 262 13.40 10.09 -9.32
CA ILE A 262 14.84 10.08 -9.64
C ILE A 262 15.16 9.04 -10.71
N MET A 263 14.61 7.83 -10.62
CA MET A 263 14.82 6.79 -11.65
C MET A 263 14.26 7.15 -13.02
N ASN A 264 13.23 8.00 -13.10
CA ASN A 264 12.70 8.53 -14.37
C ASN A 264 13.41 9.83 -14.79
N ASP A 265 14.61 10.10 -14.27
CA ASP A 265 15.39 11.30 -14.55
C ASP A 265 14.67 12.61 -14.22
N ASP A 266 13.85 12.61 -13.17
CA ASP A 266 13.10 13.76 -12.70
C ASP A 266 13.51 14.18 -11.29
N LEU A 267 14.19 15.33 -11.21
CA LEU A 267 14.60 16.01 -9.99
C LEU A 267 13.80 17.29 -9.75
N SER A 268 12.69 17.51 -10.46
CA SER A 268 11.88 18.75 -10.33
C SER A 268 11.34 19.00 -8.93
N ARG A 269 11.27 17.96 -8.10
CA ARG A 269 10.90 18.05 -6.67
C ARG A 269 12.09 18.02 -5.73
N ILE A 270 13.26 17.59 -6.18
CA ILE A 270 14.41 17.43 -5.30
C ILE A 270 15.20 18.74 -5.28
N ASP A 271 15.05 19.46 -4.18
CA ASP A 271 15.78 20.69 -3.85
C ASP A 271 16.34 20.63 -2.43
N SER A 272 17.01 21.72 -2.01
CA SER A 272 17.61 21.86 -0.68
C SER A 272 16.59 22.08 0.44
N GLU A 273 15.32 22.38 0.12
CA GLU A 273 14.25 22.59 1.11
C GLU A 273 13.54 21.27 1.48
N ILE A 274 13.59 20.26 0.62
CA ILE A 274 13.05 18.93 0.93
C ILE A 274 13.69 18.35 2.20
N ASP A 275 12.83 17.92 3.12
CA ASP A 275 13.22 17.18 4.31
C ASP A 275 14.03 15.92 3.94
N GLY A 276 15.27 15.85 4.45
CA GLY A 276 16.18 14.73 4.23
C GLY A 276 15.62 13.38 4.67
N GLU A 277 14.71 13.36 5.65
CA GLU A 277 14.04 12.13 6.09
C GLU A 277 13.12 11.52 5.01
N THR A 278 12.69 12.32 4.03
CA THR A 278 11.86 11.88 2.90
C THR A 278 12.67 11.54 1.65
N LEU A 279 13.99 11.72 1.70
CA LEU A 279 14.86 11.31 0.60
C LEU A 279 15.07 9.79 0.58
N PRO A 280 15.14 9.19 -0.62
CA PRO A 280 15.31 7.76 -0.75
C PRO A 280 16.75 7.30 -0.48
N GLU A 281 16.88 6.18 0.22
CA GLU A 281 18.16 5.49 0.38
C GLU A 281 18.55 4.66 -0.86
N LEU A 282 17.56 4.28 -1.67
CA LEU A 282 17.72 3.45 -2.86
C LEU A 282 16.88 4.02 -4.01
N PHE A 283 17.53 4.33 -5.13
CA PHE A 283 16.89 4.92 -6.32
C PHE A 283 17.52 4.44 -7.65
N TRP A 284 18.12 3.25 -7.67
CA TRP A 284 18.72 2.63 -8.87
C TRP A 284 18.08 1.29 -9.24
N TRP A 285 16.92 0.98 -8.67
CA TRP A 285 16.16 -0.24 -8.93
C TRP A 285 14.65 0.03 -8.88
N PRO A 286 13.83 -0.48 -9.83
CA PRO A 286 14.16 -1.52 -10.83
C PRO A 286 14.91 -1.03 -12.08
N HIS A 287 15.15 0.27 -12.19
CA HIS A 287 15.91 0.87 -13.28
C HIS A 287 16.83 1.95 -12.73
N CYS A 288 18.01 2.11 -13.33
CA CYS A 288 19.00 3.08 -12.89
C CYS A 288 18.76 4.45 -13.58
N PRO A 289 18.84 5.58 -12.84
CA PRO A 289 18.81 6.92 -13.43
C PRO A 289 20.00 7.14 -14.36
N ASP A 290 19.86 8.09 -15.28
CA ASP A 290 20.96 8.55 -16.13
C ASP A 290 22.10 9.18 -15.30
N SER A 291 23.33 9.02 -15.78
CA SER A 291 24.52 9.56 -15.11
C SER A 291 24.47 11.09 -14.93
N ASP A 292 23.87 11.83 -15.85
CA ASP A 292 23.75 13.29 -15.72
C ASP A 292 22.74 13.68 -14.64
N THR A 293 21.66 12.90 -14.49
CA THR A 293 20.71 13.04 -13.38
C THR A 293 21.39 12.77 -12.05
N LEU A 294 22.17 11.69 -11.96
CA LEU A 294 22.93 11.35 -10.75
C LEU A 294 23.94 12.44 -10.37
N ARG A 295 24.64 13.00 -11.36
CA ARG A 295 25.57 14.13 -11.16
C ARG A 295 24.84 15.35 -10.62
N GLU A 296 23.71 15.70 -11.23
CA GLU A 296 22.88 16.82 -10.78
C GLU A 296 22.32 16.59 -9.37
N LEU A 297 21.89 15.38 -9.06
CA LEU A 297 21.39 15.00 -7.73
C LEU A 297 22.47 15.18 -6.66
N ALA A 298 23.69 14.72 -6.91
CA ALA A 298 24.81 14.89 -5.99
C ALA A 298 25.18 16.36 -5.77
N TRP A 299 25.00 17.21 -6.79
CA TRP A 299 25.22 18.65 -6.67
C TRP A 299 24.10 19.34 -5.87
N ARG A 300 22.82 19.02 -6.11
CA ARG A 300 21.69 19.59 -5.36
C ARG A 300 21.59 19.10 -3.92
N ARG A 301 21.94 17.84 -3.71
CA ARG A 301 21.84 17.12 -2.42
C ARG A 301 23.15 16.40 -2.11
N PRO A 302 24.17 17.15 -1.61
CA PRO A 302 25.44 16.55 -1.21
C PRO A 302 25.30 15.46 -0.13
N ASP A 303 24.23 15.50 0.66
CA ASP A 303 23.85 14.48 1.63
C ASP A 303 23.52 13.11 0.99
N LEU A 304 23.13 13.08 -0.29
CA LEU A 304 22.91 11.84 -1.06
C LEU A 304 24.14 11.35 -1.83
N LYS A 305 25.28 12.03 -1.71
CA LYS A 305 26.49 11.71 -2.51
C LYS A 305 26.92 10.24 -2.35
N HIS A 306 26.78 9.68 -1.14
CA HIS A 306 27.06 8.27 -0.89
C HIS A 306 26.14 7.33 -1.69
N GLN A 307 24.82 7.57 -1.67
CA GLN A 307 23.82 6.82 -2.40
C GLN A 307 23.99 6.97 -3.92
N VAL A 308 24.40 8.15 -4.39
CA VAL A 308 24.72 8.37 -5.81
C VAL A 308 25.93 7.53 -6.24
N ILE A 309 26.96 7.40 -5.40
CA ILE A 309 28.11 6.51 -5.67
C ILE A 309 27.66 5.06 -5.78
N LEU A 310 26.78 4.61 -4.89
CA LEU A 310 26.19 3.26 -4.95
C LEU A 310 25.40 3.05 -6.25
N ALA A 311 24.62 4.04 -6.66
CA ALA A 311 23.92 4.05 -7.96
C ALA A 311 24.91 3.98 -9.14
N CYS A 312 26.06 4.67 -9.07
CA CYS A 312 27.09 4.60 -10.11
C CYS A 312 27.70 3.19 -10.22
N ILE A 313 27.95 2.52 -9.09
CA ILE A 313 28.45 1.14 -9.09
C ILE A 313 27.39 0.19 -9.69
N ALA A 314 26.12 0.38 -9.35
CA ALA A 314 25.01 -0.43 -9.83
C ALA A 314 24.70 -0.20 -11.33
N GLY A 315 24.81 1.05 -11.81
CA GLY A 315 24.58 1.46 -13.20
C GLY A 315 25.81 1.42 -14.10
N ASP A 316 26.97 1.02 -13.56
CA ASP A 316 28.27 0.98 -14.23
C ASP A 316 28.75 2.33 -14.81
N TYR A 317 28.62 3.41 -14.03
CA TYR A 317 29.04 4.76 -14.41
C TYR A 317 30.45 5.10 -13.87
N GLN A 318 31.50 4.49 -14.44
CA GLN A 318 32.88 4.64 -13.96
C GLN A 318 33.36 6.09 -13.86
N TYR A 319 33.07 6.92 -14.86
CA TYR A 319 33.52 8.32 -14.89
C TYR A 319 32.92 9.15 -13.76
N LEU A 320 31.59 9.04 -13.57
CA LEU A 320 30.90 9.74 -12.51
C LEU A 320 31.29 9.20 -11.12
N PHE A 321 31.48 7.88 -11.02
CA PHE A 321 32.00 7.26 -9.81
C PHE A 321 33.34 7.89 -9.40
N LEU A 322 34.32 7.98 -10.31
CA LEU A 322 35.61 8.61 -10.01
C LEU A 322 35.46 10.09 -9.63
N GLU A 323 34.64 10.83 -10.36
CA GLU A 323 34.35 12.24 -10.10
C GLU A 323 33.82 12.47 -8.67
N LEU A 324 32.89 11.63 -8.22
CA LEU A 324 32.27 11.77 -6.90
C LEU A 324 33.06 11.10 -5.78
N PHE A 325 33.74 10.00 -6.07
CA PHE A 325 34.51 9.25 -5.09
C PHE A 325 35.82 9.95 -4.70
N ASP A 326 36.33 10.85 -5.55
CA ASP A 326 37.50 11.65 -5.22
C ASP A 326 37.29 12.46 -3.93
N GLY A 327 38.28 12.40 -3.04
CA GLY A 327 38.24 13.01 -1.71
C GLY A 327 37.25 12.40 -0.71
N MET A 328 36.50 11.34 -1.07
CA MET A 328 35.60 10.63 -0.14
C MET A 328 36.34 9.47 0.54
N LYS A 329 36.04 9.29 1.84
CA LYS A 329 36.47 8.12 2.61
C LYS A 329 35.71 6.87 2.13
N PRO A 330 36.39 5.78 1.74
CA PRO A 330 35.74 4.53 1.37
C PRO A 330 34.84 3.98 2.48
N ALA A 331 33.64 3.52 2.10
CA ALA A 331 32.65 2.97 3.02
C ALA A 331 32.40 1.47 2.76
N GLN A 332 31.97 0.76 3.82
CA GLN A 332 31.69 -0.68 3.78
C GLN A 332 30.61 -1.01 2.74
N GLU A 333 29.57 -0.19 2.66
CA GLU A 333 28.43 -0.30 1.76
C GLU A 333 28.87 -0.23 0.28
N GLN A 334 29.83 0.65 -0.02
CA GLN A 334 30.39 0.81 -1.37
C GLN A 334 31.20 -0.42 -1.78
N TRP A 335 31.99 -0.97 -0.86
CA TRP A 335 32.74 -2.20 -1.11
C TRP A 335 31.80 -3.39 -1.32
N GLU A 336 30.74 -3.51 -0.50
CA GLU A 336 29.71 -4.55 -0.67
C GLU A 336 28.96 -4.42 -2.00
N ALA A 337 28.64 -3.20 -2.43
CA ALA A 337 28.08 -2.93 -3.75
C ALA A 337 29.02 -3.38 -4.88
N ALA A 338 30.30 -3.03 -4.77
CA ALA A 338 31.31 -3.39 -5.75
C ALA A 338 31.56 -4.90 -5.85
N LEU A 339 31.42 -5.66 -4.76
CA LEU A 339 31.51 -7.12 -4.78
C LEU A 339 30.42 -7.78 -5.63
N HIS A 340 29.29 -7.10 -5.85
CA HIS A 340 28.18 -7.59 -6.67
C HIS A 340 28.16 -6.98 -8.07
N SER A 341 29.02 -6.00 -8.34
CA SER A 341 29.21 -5.46 -9.68
C SER A 341 29.96 -6.48 -10.55
N TYR A 342 29.60 -6.56 -11.82
CA TYR A 342 30.35 -7.36 -12.81
C TYR A 342 31.68 -6.69 -13.18
N ASN A 343 31.83 -5.41 -12.86
CA ASN A 343 33.00 -4.62 -13.20
C ASN A 343 33.98 -4.56 -12.02
N GLU A 344 35.09 -5.29 -12.14
CA GLU A 344 36.10 -5.40 -11.07
C GLU A 344 36.75 -4.04 -10.73
N PHE A 345 36.69 -3.07 -11.65
CA PHE A 345 37.20 -1.71 -11.48
C PHE A 345 36.77 -1.05 -10.16
N TYR A 346 35.48 -1.15 -9.80
CA TYR A 346 34.96 -0.50 -8.58
C TYR A 346 35.58 -1.13 -7.33
N LYS A 347 35.66 -2.45 -7.30
CA LYS A 347 36.21 -3.19 -6.17
C LYS A 347 37.68 -2.87 -6.00
N GLU A 348 38.47 -2.94 -7.07
CA GLU A 348 39.90 -2.64 -7.03
C GLU A 348 40.17 -1.21 -6.58
N THR A 349 39.40 -0.24 -7.08
CA THR A 349 39.55 1.17 -6.72
C THR A 349 39.22 1.42 -5.25
N ILE A 350 38.13 0.82 -4.75
CA ILE A 350 37.72 0.96 -3.34
C ILE A 350 38.73 0.28 -2.42
N GLU A 351 39.22 -0.91 -2.75
CA GLU A 351 40.22 -1.63 -1.96
C GLU A 351 41.58 -0.92 -1.95
N MET A 352 41.98 -0.31 -3.06
CA MET A 352 43.18 0.51 -3.14
C MET A 352 43.09 1.72 -2.20
N ARG A 353 42.00 2.48 -2.28
CA ARG A 353 41.76 3.66 -1.42
C ARG A 353 41.60 3.28 0.06
N ALA A 354 40.96 2.15 0.34
CA ALA A 354 40.84 1.64 1.70
C ALA A 354 42.21 1.31 2.32
N LYS A 355 43.13 0.73 1.55
CA LYS A 355 44.51 0.47 1.99
C LYS A 355 45.27 1.77 2.26
N GLU A 356 45.12 2.80 1.41
CA GLU A 356 45.72 4.12 1.63
C GLU A 356 45.23 4.77 2.94
N GLU A 357 43.96 4.58 3.28
CA GLU A 357 43.35 5.12 4.50
C GLU A 357 43.43 4.20 5.73
N GLY A 358 44.04 3.00 5.59
CA GLY A 358 44.17 2.03 6.68
C GLY A 358 42.84 1.42 7.14
N LEU A 359 41.90 1.25 6.22
CA LEU A 359 40.57 0.66 6.46
C LEU A 359 40.56 -0.83 6.11
N GLU A 360 39.87 -1.61 6.92
CA GLU A 360 39.58 -3.02 6.65
C GLU A 360 38.07 -3.22 6.50
N PHE A 361 37.68 -3.91 5.42
CA PHE A 361 36.30 -4.29 5.18
C PHE A 361 36.08 -5.77 5.48
N HIS A 362 34.91 -6.10 6.00
CA HIS A 362 34.54 -7.47 6.35
C HIS A 362 33.26 -7.88 5.66
N LYS A 363 33.24 -9.06 5.04
CA LYS A 363 32.03 -9.56 4.37
C LYS A 363 30.95 -9.89 5.43
N LYS A 364 29.89 -9.08 5.50
CA LYS A 364 28.71 -9.39 6.31
C LYS A 364 27.83 -10.43 5.58
N SER A 365 27.45 -11.51 6.27
CA SER A 365 26.79 -12.67 5.66
C SER A 365 25.33 -12.46 5.27
N GLU A 366 24.61 -11.55 5.92
CA GLU A 366 23.15 -11.36 5.75
C GLU A 366 22.78 -10.04 5.06
N TRP A 367 23.49 -8.96 5.36
CA TRP A 367 23.09 -7.59 4.99
C TRP A 367 23.31 -7.24 3.50
N SER A 368 24.36 -7.79 2.88
CA SER A 368 24.79 -7.42 1.52
C SER A 368 23.85 -7.86 0.39
N LYS A 369 22.98 -8.85 0.64
CA LYS A 369 22.00 -9.32 -0.36
C LYS A 369 20.73 -8.48 -0.40
N GLU A 370 20.30 -7.92 0.74
CA GLU A 370 19.03 -7.19 0.87
C GLU A 370 19.12 -5.74 0.42
N TYR A 371 20.29 -5.12 0.48
CA TYR A 371 20.47 -3.71 0.13
C TYR A 371 20.66 -3.47 -1.38
N LEU A 372 21.35 -4.38 -2.07
CA LEU A 372 21.65 -4.29 -3.52
C LEU A 372 20.56 -4.88 -4.40
N ARG A 373 19.79 -5.82 -3.85
CA ARG A 373 18.52 -6.31 -4.37
C ARG A 373 17.55 -6.21 -3.22
N PRO A 374 16.71 -5.17 -3.15
CA PRO A 374 15.70 -5.12 -2.12
C PRO A 374 14.92 -6.42 -2.18
N THR A 375 15.03 -7.26 -1.16
CA THR A 375 14.00 -8.20 -0.74
C THR A 375 12.78 -7.39 -0.24
N LYS A 376 12.37 -6.40 -1.03
CA LYS A 376 11.07 -5.77 -1.04
C LYS A 376 10.06 -6.66 -1.79
N GLU A 377 10.52 -7.78 -2.35
CA GLU A 377 9.73 -9.00 -2.56
C GLU A 377 9.28 -9.55 -1.19
N LEU A 378 8.02 -10.00 -1.07
CA LEU A 378 7.39 -10.48 0.17
C LEU A 378 8.41 -11.16 1.11
N TYR A 379 8.54 -10.62 2.33
CA TYR A 379 9.48 -11.06 3.37
C TYR A 379 9.58 -12.60 3.42
N ARG A 380 10.79 -13.16 3.16
CA ARG A 380 11.11 -14.59 3.36
C ARG A 380 11.28 -14.91 4.86
N GLY A 381 10.29 -14.55 5.67
CA GLY A 381 10.21 -15.00 7.07
C GLY A 381 9.46 -16.32 7.18
N ASN A 382 9.41 -16.89 8.39
CA ASN A 382 8.69 -18.13 8.72
C ASN A 382 7.17 -18.08 8.48
N ASP A 383 6.63 -16.95 7.99
CA ASP A 383 5.25 -16.78 7.53
C ASP A 383 5.20 -16.79 6.00
N GLU A 384 5.78 -17.83 5.37
CA GLU A 384 5.52 -18.11 3.97
C GLU A 384 3.99 -18.14 3.76
N LEU A 385 3.47 -17.26 2.90
CA LEU A 385 2.19 -17.50 2.25
C LEU A 385 2.40 -18.77 1.43
N GLY A 386 2.15 -19.92 2.05
CA GLY A 386 2.26 -21.22 1.42
C GLY A 386 1.28 -21.28 0.25
N LEU A 387 1.76 -20.86 -0.92
CA LEU A 387 1.18 -21.25 -2.20
C LEU A 387 1.14 -22.78 -2.20
N THR A 388 0.00 -23.35 -2.60
CA THR A 388 -0.10 -24.81 -2.66
C THR A 388 0.98 -25.35 -3.61
N LYS A 389 1.51 -26.54 -3.33
CA LYS A 389 2.57 -27.16 -4.15
C LYS A 389 2.21 -27.27 -5.63
N GLU A 390 0.93 -27.17 -6.00
CA GLU A 390 0.51 -27.15 -7.41
C GLU A 390 0.80 -25.83 -8.15
N ILE A 391 1.09 -24.73 -7.45
CA ILE A 391 1.37 -23.38 -8.04
C ILE A 391 2.86 -23.01 -7.88
N PHE A 392 3.63 -23.84 -7.20
CA PHE A 392 5.07 -23.64 -7.00
C PHE A 392 5.81 -24.02 -8.29
N ASN A 393 6.10 -23.03 -9.15
CA ASN A 393 7.20 -23.18 -10.09
C ASN A 393 8.49 -23.10 -9.26
N GLU A 394 9.16 -24.24 -9.07
CA GLU A 394 10.58 -24.18 -8.71
C GLU A 394 11.27 -23.30 -9.76
N PRO A 395 12.13 -22.34 -9.37
CA PRO A 395 12.95 -21.63 -10.32
C PRO A 395 13.69 -22.69 -11.13
N ASP A 396 13.42 -22.73 -12.43
CA ASP A 396 14.13 -23.60 -13.33
C ASP A 396 15.65 -23.39 -13.12
N GLN A 397 16.38 -24.49 -12.94
CA GLN A 397 17.84 -24.45 -12.79
C GLN A 397 18.54 -23.99 -14.08
N HIS A 398 17.79 -23.64 -15.12
CA HIS A 398 18.25 -22.91 -16.30
C HIS A 398 18.60 -21.44 -16.01
N CYS A 399 19.56 -21.23 -15.11
CA CYS A 399 20.40 -20.03 -15.03
C CYS A 399 21.14 -19.78 -16.36
N GLU A 400 21.33 -20.81 -17.19
CA GLU A 400 22.09 -20.73 -18.44
C GLU A 400 21.29 -20.16 -19.64
N ASP A 401 19.96 -20.18 -19.59
CA ASP A 401 19.12 -19.72 -20.72
C ASP A 401 19.04 -18.18 -20.83
N TRP A 402 19.36 -17.46 -19.75
CA TRP A 402 19.44 -15.99 -19.77
C TRP A 402 20.76 -15.47 -20.36
N HIS A 403 21.77 -16.33 -20.48
CA HIS A 403 23.10 -15.95 -20.99
C HIS A 403 23.24 -16.06 -22.51
N THR A 404 22.20 -16.55 -23.20
CA THR A 404 22.18 -16.71 -24.67
C THR A 404 21.01 -15.99 -25.34
N TRP A 405 20.48 -14.93 -24.72
CA TRP A 405 19.57 -14.01 -25.42
C TRP A 405 20.38 -13.06 -26.32
N SER A 406 20.95 -13.62 -27.40
CA SER A 406 21.32 -12.82 -28.56
C SER A 406 20.03 -12.20 -29.11
N MET A 407 19.90 -10.88 -28.97
CA MET A 407 18.73 -10.14 -29.43
C MET A 407 18.44 -10.50 -30.89
N PRO A 408 17.25 -11.04 -31.23
CA PRO A 408 16.88 -11.23 -32.61
C PRO A 408 16.92 -9.86 -33.30
N GLU A 409 17.58 -9.77 -34.46
CA GLU A 409 17.69 -8.54 -35.25
C GLU A 409 16.32 -7.96 -35.66
N ASP A 410 15.23 -8.73 -35.49
CA ASP A 410 13.85 -8.36 -35.78
C ASP A 410 12.98 -8.14 -34.51
N ASN A 411 13.52 -7.49 -33.46
CA ASN A 411 12.73 -7.22 -32.26
C ASN A 411 11.68 -6.10 -32.50
N LEU A 412 10.41 -6.51 -32.59
CA LEU A 412 9.22 -5.64 -32.69
C LEU A 412 9.13 -4.59 -31.56
N PHE A 413 9.81 -4.81 -30.43
CA PHE A 413 9.92 -3.86 -29.31
C PHE A 413 11.29 -3.16 -29.30
N ASN A 414 11.59 -2.48 -30.40
CA ASN A 414 12.81 -1.71 -30.63
C ASN A 414 13.18 -0.80 -29.43
N PHE A 415 14.48 -0.53 -29.23
CA PHE A 415 15.05 0.56 -28.44
C PHE A 415 14.21 1.85 -28.46
N HIS A 416 13.60 2.17 -29.61
CA HIS A 416 12.69 3.30 -29.77
C HIS A 416 11.47 3.27 -28.84
N MET A 417 10.82 2.12 -28.63
CA MET A 417 9.68 1.97 -27.72
C MET A 417 10.10 2.16 -26.26
N HIS A 418 11.22 1.57 -25.85
CA HIS A 418 11.78 1.80 -24.52
C HIS A 418 12.09 3.28 -24.27
N PHE A 419 12.70 3.94 -25.26
CA PHE A 419 13.01 5.36 -25.20
C PHE A 419 11.75 6.24 -25.15
N GLN A 420 10.70 5.91 -25.92
CA GLN A 420 9.42 6.60 -25.82
C GLN A 420 8.76 6.39 -24.46
N MET A 421 8.77 5.17 -23.92
CA MET A 421 8.21 4.88 -22.60
C MET A 421 8.94 5.62 -21.48
N ALA A 422 10.27 5.67 -21.51
CA ALA A 422 11.07 6.46 -20.57
C ALA A 422 10.68 7.95 -20.60
N LYS A 423 10.48 8.52 -21.80
CA LYS A 423 10.00 9.91 -21.95
C LYS A 423 8.61 10.13 -21.37
N TRP A 424 7.69 9.19 -21.60
CA TRP A 424 6.35 9.27 -21.00
C TRP A 424 6.42 9.16 -19.47
N GLN A 425 7.27 8.29 -18.93
CA GLN A 425 7.49 8.16 -17.49
C GLN A 425 8.03 9.47 -16.90
N GLN A 426 9.07 10.05 -17.48
CA GLN A 426 9.61 11.36 -17.09
C GLN A 426 8.56 12.47 -17.20
N SER A 427 7.72 12.45 -18.24
CA SER A 427 6.63 13.41 -18.40
C SER A 427 5.52 13.25 -17.37
N ILE A 428 5.27 12.03 -16.86
CA ILE A 428 4.26 11.79 -15.82
C ILE A 428 4.76 12.28 -14.47
N THR A 429 6.05 12.08 -14.19
CA THR A 429 6.64 12.52 -12.92
C THR A 429 6.84 14.02 -12.89
N ALA A 430 7.30 14.66 -13.97
CA ALA A 430 7.65 16.08 -13.97
C ALA A 430 6.53 17.00 -13.45
N THR A 431 6.89 18.03 -12.69
CA THR A 431 5.96 19.11 -12.29
C THR A 431 5.45 19.87 -13.52
N ASP A 432 4.35 20.62 -13.36
CA ASP A 432 3.75 21.38 -14.46
C ASP A 432 4.72 22.47 -14.97
N GLU A 433 5.45 23.11 -14.05
CA GLU A 433 6.49 24.08 -14.34
C GLU A 433 7.63 23.44 -15.16
N ALA A 434 8.10 22.26 -14.75
CA ALA A 434 9.12 21.52 -15.47
C ALA A 434 8.64 21.11 -16.87
N ARG A 435 7.36 20.75 -17.04
CA ARG A 435 6.79 20.44 -18.35
C ARG A 435 6.67 21.65 -19.26
N GLN A 436 6.32 22.81 -18.72
CA GLN A 436 6.19 24.05 -19.48
C GLN A 436 7.55 24.63 -19.89
N GLY A 437 8.58 24.45 -19.06
CA GLY A 437 9.94 24.94 -19.32
C GLY A 437 10.73 24.14 -20.36
N VAL A 438 10.28 22.93 -20.72
CA VAL A 438 11.05 21.99 -21.56
C VAL A 438 10.39 21.86 -22.94
N SER A 439 11.14 22.16 -24.01
CA SER A 439 10.72 21.81 -25.38
C SER A 439 10.64 20.28 -25.52
N MET A 440 9.65 19.71 -26.24
CA MET A 440 9.55 18.25 -26.46
C MET A 440 10.84 17.58 -26.98
N LYS A 441 11.76 18.36 -27.59
CA LYS A 441 13.09 17.88 -28.03
C LYS A 441 14.12 17.73 -26.90
N ALA A 442 13.92 18.37 -25.74
CA ALA A 442 14.84 18.44 -24.62
C ALA A 442 14.62 17.37 -23.52
N TYR A 443 13.54 16.59 -23.58
CA TYR A 443 13.32 15.40 -22.72
C TYR A 443 14.29 14.23 -23.00
N ARG A 444 15.47 14.51 -23.56
CA ARG A 444 16.55 13.52 -23.69
C ARG A 444 17.54 13.64 -22.54
N SER A 445 17.61 14.82 -21.90
CA SER A 445 18.44 15.08 -20.75
C SER A 445 18.00 16.39 -20.08
N LEU A 446 17.17 16.27 -19.04
CA LEU A 446 16.71 17.45 -18.29
C LEU A 446 17.86 18.20 -17.60
N TYR A 447 19.00 17.53 -17.39
CA TYR A 447 20.12 18.03 -16.58
C TYR A 447 21.49 17.99 -17.27
N SER A 448 21.53 17.96 -18.61
CA SER A 448 22.78 17.95 -19.38
C SER A 448 23.00 19.18 -20.28
N THR A 449 22.27 20.27 -20.05
CA THR A 449 22.42 21.49 -20.86
C THR A 449 23.73 22.20 -20.53
N LYS A 450 24.16 23.11 -21.42
CA LYS A 450 25.36 23.93 -21.17
C LYS A 450 25.17 24.79 -19.92
N GLU A 451 23.96 25.29 -19.74
CA GLU A 451 23.53 26.06 -18.58
C GLU A 451 23.64 25.22 -17.29
N ASP A 452 23.28 23.94 -17.33
CA ASP A 452 23.46 23.03 -16.18
C ASP A 452 24.94 22.84 -15.83
N TYR A 453 25.79 22.66 -16.84
CA TYR A 453 27.23 22.54 -16.63
C TYR A 453 27.81 23.80 -16.00
N GLU A 454 27.48 24.98 -16.52
CA GLU A 454 27.95 26.27 -15.99
C GLU A 454 27.43 26.50 -14.56
N ARG A 455 26.18 26.14 -14.27
CA ARG A 455 25.57 26.24 -12.95
C ARG A 455 26.30 25.39 -11.90
N ARG A 456 26.70 24.18 -12.27
CA ARG A 456 27.44 23.25 -11.39
C ARG A 456 28.86 23.69 -11.04
N LEU A 457 29.42 24.66 -11.76
CA LEU A 457 30.70 25.29 -11.38
C LEU A 457 30.56 26.20 -10.16
N GLY A 458 29.34 26.62 -9.82
CA GLY A 458 29.03 27.35 -8.59
C GLY A 458 28.91 26.43 -7.36
N PRO A 459 28.86 27.01 -6.14
CA PRO A 459 28.62 26.23 -4.93
C PRO A 459 27.26 25.51 -5.00
N PRO A 460 27.12 24.33 -4.35
CA PRO A 460 25.83 23.67 -4.15
C PRO A 460 24.78 24.61 -3.52
N PRO A 461 23.49 24.46 -3.89
CA PRO A 461 22.40 25.29 -3.39
C PRO A 461 22.06 25.06 -1.91
#